data_AF-F4Q7Y8-F1
#
_entry.id   AF-F4Q7Y8-F1
#
_cell.length_a   1.000
_cell.length_b   1.000
_cell.length_c   1.000
_cell.angle_alpha   90.00
_cell.angle_beta   90.00
_cell.angle_gamma   90.00
#
_symmetry.space_group_name_H-M   'P 1'
#
loop_
_entity.id
_entity.type
_entity.pdbx_description
1 polymer ?
#
loop_
_entity_poly.entity_id
_entity_poly.type
_entity_poly.pdbx_seq_one_letter_code
_entity_poly.pdbx_strand_id
1 'polypeptide(L)'
;MSIVNDRLNESTKMLLLSLFIYSIISLNAHLVNSAIWIIRQYSSTIQENEAAICSSGNFICSTAGTPTRHITKIDMFTYDTTTTGLLPDPSLIAFDFPEMAEIQIRALQLVKLGSKNILTFINNINMPVISKITITSDASVTLIPEGYTIGLPSLKFLTIQGTYLIQDMVPFNFGPVIEQVRIPVNGYVSFDPSIVHTMLNTLNLQLRLPSTQLALTIPHQSFPVLQTSSTEVVTNYATDHHPFSLTMDAKPFQFYFRDNKLQDIPWNNLVAGQPNILLDVRLNPTLVTTTVPQSFCKNRLFIEGCPNITNVPDCLKCYQKDPLVFRTSIPLDPSFICPISFYNDTILTVGGFGDLFGVNIGYGNLDSTSFLNAIIPNSHLRYYDMLKQSGPARTVSLTLNNNYPEYKYDFTVLEVGIIIQTDSVGLAGQFPNQTCRFISFPNLINPSLAHTIKINHDIDCVISSTVAPFSLLFCNTTGHSFSPGQNVTYTISNAHYTSVDRYMIIPCNYLINTYIYIN
;
A
#
# COMPACT_ATOMS: atom_id res chain seq x y z
N MET A 1 -9.23 -69.17 17.46
CA MET A 1 -9.00 -68.29 18.62
C MET A 1 -10.12 -67.23 18.60
N SER A 2 -11.42 -67.56 18.63
CA SER A 2 -12.28 -68.22 19.64
C SER A 2 -12.28 -67.56 21.01
N ILE A 3 -13.25 -66.65 21.19
CA ILE A 3 -14.06 -66.40 22.39
C ILE A 3 -13.30 -66.13 23.69
N VAL A 4 -12.93 -64.86 23.88
CA VAL A 4 -12.94 -64.21 25.20
C VAL A 4 -13.71 -62.90 25.01
N ASN A 5 -15.03 -62.98 25.12
CA ASN A 5 -15.90 -61.82 25.22
C ASN A 5 -16.83 -62.06 26.42
N ASP A 6 -17.23 -60.97 27.06
CA ASP A 6 -18.07 -60.90 28.27
C ASP A 6 -17.34 -61.02 29.61
N ARG A 7 -16.68 -59.91 30.00
CA ARG A 7 -16.75 -59.31 31.36
C ARG A 7 -15.94 -58.02 31.54
N LEU A 8 -15.66 -57.27 30.48
CA LEU A 8 -15.23 -55.87 30.63
C LEU A 8 -16.49 -55.02 30.78
N ASN A 9 -16.69 -54.46 31.98
CA ASN A 9 -17.72 -53.47 32.28
C ASN A 9 -17.70 -52.37 31.21
N GLU A 10 -18.85 -51.88 30.78
CA GLU A 10 -19.00 -50.73 29.85
C GLU A 10 -18.10 -49.55 30.24
N SER A 11 -17.86 -49.34 31.54
CA SER A 11 -16.90 -48.34 32.04
C SER A 11 -15.46 -48.61 31.59
N THR A 12 -15.03 -49.88 31.55
CA THR A 12 -13.68 -50.27 31.10
C THR A 12 -13.55 -50.22 29.58
N LYS A 13 -14.62 -50.51 28.84
CA LYS A 13 -14.64 -50.32 27.38
C LYS A 13 -14.59 -48.84 27.00
N MET A 14 -15.32 -47.98 27.72
CA MET A 14 -15.27 -46.53 27.52
C MET A 14 -13.91 -45.94 27.93
N LEU A 15 -13.27 -46.47 28.99
CA LEU A 15 -11.91 -46.10 29.39
C LEU A 15 -10.85 -46.57 28.38
N LEU A 16 -11.00 -47.78 27.82
CA LEU A 16 -10.09 -48.30 26.78
C LEU A 16 -10.27 -47.55 25.46
N LEU A 17 -11.50 -47.17 25.09
CA LEU A 17 -11.76 -46.36 23.90
C LEU A 17 -11.23 -44.93 24.08
N SER A 18 -11.38 -44.33 25.27
CA SER A 18 -10.81 -43.01 25.55
C SER A 18 -9.27 -43.03 25.58
N LEU A 19 -8.64 -44.10 26.10
CA LEU A 19 -7.20 -44.32 26.04
C LEU A 19 -6.70 -44.56 24.60
N PHE A 20 -7.45 -45.30 23.77
CA PHE A 20 -7.10 -45.50 22.36
C PHE A 20 -7.21 -44.21 21.54
N ILE A 21 -8.26 -43.41 21.76
CA ILE A 21 -8.43 -42.10 21.11
C ILE A 21 -7.34 -41.12 21.57
N TYR A 22 -6.92 -41.17 22.85
CA TYR A 22 -5.81 -40.35 23.35
C TYR A 22 -4.46 -40.74 22.73
N SER A 23 -4.24 -42.02 22.39
CA SER A 23 -2.98 -42.49 21.79
C SER A 23 -2.80 -42.14 20.32
N ILE A 24 -3.85 -41.69 19.62
CA ILE A 24 -3.80 -41.37 18.19
C ILE A 24 -3.58 -39.86 17.94
N ILE A 25 -3.68 -39.01 18.98
CA ILE A 25 -3.52 -37.56 18.87
C ILE A 25 -2.32 -37.12 19.72
N SER A 26 -1.13 -37.63 19.39
CA SER A 26 0.13 -37.10 19.94
C SER A 26 0.95 -36.45 18.84
N LEU A 27 1.58 -35.34 19.17
CA LEU A 27 2.54 -34.68 18.30
C LEU A 27 3.75 -35.58 18.03
N ASN A 28 4.31 -35.48 16.82
CA ASN A 28 5.57 -36.15 16.49
C ASN A 28 6.66 -35.72 17.49
N ALA A 29 7.41 -36.68 18.05
CA ALA A 29 8.48 -36.43 19.01
C ALA A 29 9.50 -35.39 18.50
N HIS A 30 9.79 -35.35 17.19
CA HIS A 30 10.67 -34.35 16.58
C HIS A 30 10.13 -32.92 16.69
N LEU A 31 8.81 -32.77 16.55
CA LEU A 31 8.12 -31.49 16.67
C LEU A 31 8.18 -30.99 18.12
N VAL A 32 7.88 -31.88 19.09
CA VAL A 32 7.97 -31.56 20.51
C VAL A 32 9.41 -31.18 20.89
N ASN A 33 10.42 -31.92 20.41
CA ASN A 33 11.83 -31.60 20.64
C ASN A 33 12.22 -30.23 20.08
N SER A 34 11.69 -29.84 18.91
CA SER A 34 11.92 -28.52 18.31
C SER A 34 11.33 -27.40 19.19
N ALA A 35 10.11 -27.60 19.70
CA ALA A 35 9.47 -26.64 20.62
C ALA A 35 10.21 -26.54 21.96
N ILE A 36 10.63 -27.68 22.54
CA ILE A 36 11.43 -27.72 23.78
C ILE A 36 12.74 -26.96 23.59
N TRP A 37 13.41 -27.11 22.44
CA TRP A 37 14.63 -26.38 22.14
C TRP A 37 14.40 -24.86 22.22
N ILE A 38 13.31 -24.36 21.61
CA ILE A 38 12.95 -22.94 21.64
C ILE A 38 12.62 -22.49 23.08
N ILE A 39 11.80 -23.26 23.81
CA ILE A 39 11.47 -22.98 25.23
C ILE A 39 12.74 -22.80 26.05
N ARG A 40 13.69 -23.73 25.93
CA ARG A 40 14.96 -23.68 26.64
C ARG A 40 15.84 -22.54 26.16
N GLN A 41 15.93 -22.28 24.85
CA GLN A 41 16.82 -21.25 24.29
C GLN A 41 16.45 -19.87 24.83
N TYR A 42 15.15 -19.61 24.94
CA TYR A 42 14.60 -18.35 25.42
C TYR A 42 14.23 -18.37 26.90
N SER A 43 14.60 -19.43 27.63
CA SER A 43 14.42 -19.57 29.08
C SER A 43 12.96 -19.49 29.54
N SER A 44 12.02 -19.96 28.73
CA SER A 44 10.59 -19.95 29.06
C SER A 44 10.25 -20.95 30.17
N THR A 45 9.23 -20.65 30.98
CA THR A 45 8.72 -21.53 32.06
C THR A 45 7.70 -22.56 31.58
N ILE A 46 7.35 -22.58 30.29
CA ILE A 46 6.41 -23.56 29.71
C ILE A 46 6.94 -24.97 29.98
N GLN A 47 6.09 -25.84 30.52
CA GLN A 47 6.50 -27.23 30.76
C GLN A 47 6.79 -27.93 29.44
N GLU A 48 7.86 -28.72 29.43
CA GLU A 48 8.42 -29.37 28.25
C GLU A 48 7.66 -30.65 27.85
N ASN A 49 6.34 -30.56 27.75
CA ASN A 49 5.47 -31.63 27.28
C ASN A 49 4.41 -31.08 26.33
N GLU A 50 3.89 -31.95 25.46
CA GLU A 50 2.95 -31.60 24.40
C GLU A 50 1.73 -30.79 24.90
N ALA A 51 1.10 -31.28 25.96
CA ALA A 51 -0.12 -30.69 26.49
C ALA A 51 0.12 -29.24 26.95
N ALA A 52 1.19 -29.01 27.72
CA ALA A 52 1.55 -27.69 28.22
C ALA A 52 2.03 -26.75 27.11
N ILE A 53 2.80 -27.25 26.13
CA ILE A 53 3.23 -26.48 24.97
C ILE A 53 1.99 -25.94 24.23
N CYS A 54 1.07 -26.82 23.85
CA CYS A 54 -0.11 -26.43 23.09
C CYS A 54 -1.18 -25.68 23.91
N SER A 55 -1.13 -25.72 25.25
CA SER A 55 -2.03 -24.94 26.12
C SER A 55 -1.42 -23.62 26.60
N SER A 56 -0.13 -23.36 26.31
CA SER A 56 0.58 -22.17 26.79
C SER A 56 0.04 -20.85 26.22
N GLY A 57 -0.60 -20.89 25.05
CA GLY A 57 -0.92 -19.71 24.26
C GLY A 57 0.27 -19.16 23.45
N ASN A 58 1.51 -19.54 23.79
CA ASN A 58 2.71 -19.18 23.04
C ASN A 58 2.98 -20.11 21.86
N PHE A 59 2.52 -21.36 21.91
CA PHE A 59 2.56 -22.30 20.79
C PHE A 59 1.12 -22.64 20.40
N ILE A 60 0.71 -22.21 19.21
CA ILE A 60 -0.62 -22.46 18.67
C ILE A 60 -0.55 -23.75 17.85
N CYS A 61 -1.27 -24.76 18.32
CA CYS A 61 -1.37 -26.04 17.66
C CYS A 61 -2.67 -26.16 16.87
N SER A 62 -2.67 -26.92 15.77
CA SER A 62 -3.87 -27.20 14.98
C SER A 62 -4.99 -27.80 15.84
N THR A 63 -6.24 -27.54 15.43
CA THR A 63 -7.44 -27.99 16.15
C THR A 63 -7.59 -29.51 16.08
N ALA A 64 -8.18 -30.10 17.12
CA ALA A 64 -8.48 -31.54 17.14
C ALA A 64 -9.41 -31.89 15.96
N GLY A 65 -8.91 -32.71 15.03
CA GLY A 65 -9.62 -33.09 13.80
C GLY A 65 -8.70 -33.52 12.66
N THR A 66 -7.44 -33.10 12.68
CA THR A 66 -6.38 -33.68 11.82
C THR A 66 -5.81 -34.94 12.47
N PRO A 67 -5.37 -35.94 11.68
CA PRO A 67 -4.81 -37.19 12.20
C PRO A 67 -3.54 -36.98 13.02
N THR A 68 -2.86 -35.86 12.84
CA THR A 68 -1.70 -35.41 13.63
C THR A 68 -1.88 -33.94 13.98
N ARG A 69 -1.63 -33.61 15.25
CA ARG A 69 -1.61 -32.21 15.70
C ARG A 69 -0.25 -31.62 15.30
N HIS A 70 -0.23 -30.36 14.87
CA HIS A 70 0.99 -29.65 14.46
C HIS A 70 1.02 -28.27 15.12
N ILE A 71 2.21 -27.72 15.35
CA ILE A 71 2.34 -26.30 15.73
C ILE A 71 2.29 -25.48 14.44
N THR A 72 1.30 -24.60 14.35
CA THR A 72 1.05 -23.73 13.18
C THR A 72 1.55 -22.30 13.39
N LYS A 73 1.70 -21.88 14.65
CA LYS A 73 2.25 -20.58 15.01
C LYS A 73 3.02 -20.62 16.33
N ILE A 74 4.13 -19.90 16.40
CA ILE A 74 4.88 -19.59 17.63
C ILE A 74 4.80 -18.09 17.90
N ASP A 75 4.35 -17.73 19.10
CA ASP A 75 4.21 -16.36 19.57
C ASP A 75 4.84 -16.21 20.96
N MET A 76 6.15 -15.99 20.99
CA MET A 76 6.93 -15.74 22.20
C MET A 76 7.28 -14.25 22.32
N PHE A 77 6.30 -13.37 22.13
CA PHE A 77 6.48 -11.93 22.37
C PHE A 77 6.34 -11.55 23.85
N THR A 78 5.47 -12.28 24.56
CA THR A 78 5.24 -12.18 26.01
C THR A 78 5.18 -13.59 26.60
N TYR A 79 6.15 -13.94 27.45
CA TYR A 79 6.19 -15.22 28.13
C TYR A 79 6.99 -15.10 29.43
N ASP A 80 6.71 -15.96 30.39
CA ASP A 80 7.43 -15.99 31.66
C ASP A 80 8.80 -16.66 31.49
N THR A 81 9.80 -16.15 32.19
CA THR A 81 11.20 -16.60 32.08
C THR A 81 11.73 -17.19 33.39
N THR A 82 12.70 -18.08 33.29
CA THR A 82 13.42 -18.66 34.44
C THR A 82 14.93 -18.67 34.22
N THR A 83 15.71 -18.39 35.26
CA THR A 83 17.17 -18.45 35.18
C THR A 83 17.71 -19.88 35.29
N THR A 84 16.95 -20.81 35.86
CA THR A 84 17.38 -22.18 36.22
C THR A 84 17.00 -23.28 35.21
N GLY A 85 16.49 -22.91 34.04
CA GLY A 85 16.10 -23.86 32.99
C GLY A 85 17.27 -24.67 32.41
N LEU A 86 16.95 -25.86 31.88
CA LEU A 86 17.87 -26.75 31.17
C LEU A 86 18.42 -26.08 29.90
N LEU A 87 19.59 -26.55 29.43
CA LEU A 87 20.14 -26.11 28.15
C LEU A 87 19.38 -26.74 26.96
N PRO A 88 19.20 -26.00 25.85
CA PRO A 88 18.69 -26.57 24.60
C PRO A 88 19.59 -27.72 24.13
N ASP A 89 19.00 -28.72 23.49
CA ASP A 89 19.76 -29.83 22.90
C ASP A 89 20.74 -29.28 21.84
N PRO A 90 22.06 -29.39 22.05
CA PRO A 90 23.05 -28.86 21.11
C PRO A 90 23.12 -29.65 19.80
N SER A 91 22.55 -30.87 19.77
CA SER A 91 22.56 -31.78 18.62
C SER A 91 21.41 -31.57 17.65
N LEU A 92 20.40 -30.77 18.01
CA LEU A 92 19.36 -30.37 17.07
C LEU A 92 19.99 -29.57 15.92
N ILE A 93 19.67 -29.92 14.68
CA ILE A 93 20.22 -29.28 13.47
C ILE A 93 19.16 -28.52 12.65
N ALA A 94 17.88 -28.83 12.86
CA ALA A 94 16.76 -28.19 12.20
C ALA A 94 15.51 -28.30 13.08
N PHE A 95 14.59 -27.36 12.94
CA PHE A 95 13.24 -27.51 13.48
C PHE A 95 12.39 -28.39 12.57
N ASP A 96 11.40 -29.07 13.14
CA ASP A 96 10.41 -29.89 12.44
C ASP A 96 9.01 -29.34 12.68
N PHE A 97 8.56 -28.41 11.82
CA PHE A 97 7.25 -27.77 11.93
C PHE A 97 6.57 -27.63 10.55
N PRO A 98 6.05 -28.73 9.97
CA PRO A 98 5.63 -28.77 8.56
C PRO A 98 4.45 -27.84 8.24
N GLU A 99 3.63 -27.50 9.24
CA GLU A 99 2.47 -26.60 9.09
C GLU A 99 2.71 -25.19 9.69
N MET A 100 3.95 -24.84 10.04
CA MET A 100 4.23 -23.53 10.65
C MET A 100 4.06 -22.40 9.65
N ALA A 101 3.09 -21.53 9.90
CA ALA A 101 2.85 -20.33 9.09
C ALA A 101 3.56 -19.08 9.65
N GLU A 102 3.79 -19.01 10.97
CA GLU A 102 4.29 -17.81 11.63
C GLU A 102 5.19 -18.12 12.84
N ILE A 103 6.36 -17.47 12.92
CA ILE A 103 7.20 -17.42 14.11
C ILE A 103 7.41 -15.97 14.53
N GLN A 104 7.05 -15.65 15.78
CA GLN A 104 7.37 -14.40 16.43
C GLN A 104 8.05 -14.67 17.77
N ILE A 105 9.25 -14.13 17.94
CA ILE A 105 10.04 -14.32 19.16
C ILE A 105 10.67 -13.00 19.58
N ARG A 106 10.56 -12.69 20.88
CA ARG A 106 11.30 -11.61 21.52
C ARG A 106 12.15 -12.19 22.64
N ALA A 107 13.46 -12.14 22.53
CA ALA A 107 14.33 -12.56 23.64
C ALA A 107 14.19 -11.57 24.81
N LEU A 108 13.52 -12.00 25.88
CA LEU A 108 13.33 -11.18 27.10
C LEU A 108 14.56 -11.21 28.03
N GLN A 109 15.46 -12.17 27.80
CA GLN A 109 16.72 -12.37 28.52
C GLN A 109 17.81 -12.79 27.54
N LEU A 110 19.06 -12.88 28.01
CA LEU A 110 20.15 -13.50 27.25
C LEU A 110 19.77 -14.95 26.92
N VAL A 111 19.84 -15.30 25.64
CA VAL A 111 19.56 -16.66 25.18
C VAL A 111 20.59 -17.65 25.74
N LYS A 112 20.16 -18.89 26.02
CA LYS A 112 21.02 -19.89 26.68
C LYS A 112 22.23 -20.28 25.84
N LEU A 113 22.05 -20.47 24.54
CA LEU A 113 23.13 -20.76 23.59
C LEU A 113 23.35 -19.57 22.66
N GLY A 114 24.16 -18.60 23.08
CA GLY A 114 24.47 -17.40 22.29
C GLY A 114 25.17 -17.68 20.95
N SER A 115 25.79 -18.84 20.79
CA SER A 115 26.42 -19.27 19.53
C SER A 115 25.44 -19.93 18.55
N LYS A 116 24.20 -20.20 18.95
CA LYS A 116 23.18 -20.84 18.12
C LYS A 116 22.21 -19.79 17.61
N ASN A 117 22.36 -19.46 16.33
CA ASN A 117 21.47 -18.58 15.62
C ASN A 117 20.18 -19.33 15.26
N ILE A 118 19.02 -18.86 15.73
CA ILE A 118 17.74 -19.55 15.47
C ILE A 118 17.43 -19.68 13.97
N LEU A 119 17.89 -18.74 13.14
CA LEU A 119 17.65 -18.80 11.70
C LEU A 119 18.33 -20.02 11.06
N THR A 120 19.39 -20.60 11.64
CA THR A 120 20.01 -21.80 11.04
C THR A 120 19.14 -23.05 11.14
N PHE A 121 18.10 -23.04 11.99
CA PHE A 121 17.21 -24.18 12.21
C PHE A 121 15.97 -24.14 11.30
N ILE A 122 15.67 -23.01 10.66
CA ILE A 122 14.50 -22.81 9.82
C ILE A 122 14.89 -23.10 8.37
N ASN A 123 14.17 -24.00 7.70
CA ASN A 123 14.44 -24.38 6.30
C ASN A 123 13.14 -24.80 5.57
N ASN A 124 13.19 -24.85 4.24
CA ASN A 124 12.03 -25.22 3.41
C ASN A 124 11.46 -26.60 3.72
N ILE A 125 12.36 -27.55 3.97
CA ILE A 125 12.01 -28.97 4.00
C ILE A 125 11.06 -29.23 5.16
N ASN A 126 11.37 -28.61 6.30
CA ASN A 126 10.64 -28.82 7.53
C ASN A 126 9.63 -27.71 7.84
N MET A 127 9.67 -26.59 7.12
CA MET A 127 8.78 -25.43 7.35
C MET A 127 8.31 -24.80 6.01
N PRO A 128 7.71 -25.59 5.10
CA PRO A 128 7.44 -25.15 3.72
C PRO A 128 6.42 -24.00 3.62
N VAL A 129 5.56 -23.85 4.61
CA VAL A 129 4.47 -22.86 4.63
C VAL A 129 4.78 -21.62 5.47
N ILE A 130 6.02 -21.47 5.97
CA ILE A 130 6.40 -20.31 6.79
C ILE A 130 6.28 -19.03 5.99
N SER A 131 5.40 -18.14 6.45
CA SER A 131 5.08 -16.88 5.78
C SER A 131 5.58 -15.65 6.52
N LYS A 132 5.81 -15.77 7.83
CA LYS A 132 6.23 -14.66 8.67
C LYS A 132 7.24 -15.09 9.72
N ILE A 133 8.36 -14.36 9.77
CA ILE A 133 9.42 -14.51 10.76
C ILE A 133 9.67 -13.15 11.40
N THR A 134 9.52 -13.06 12.71
CA THR A 134 9.81 -11.86 13.51
C THR A 134 10.70 -12.23 14.69
N ILE A 135 11.94 -11.75 14.71
CA ILE A 135 12.88 -11.97 15.81
C ILE A 135 13.29 -10.62 16.41
N THR A 136 13.12 -10.44 17.71
CA THR A 136 13.41 -9.20 18.43
C THR A 136 14.36 -9.42 19.59
N SER A 137 15.36 -8.57 19.73
CA SER A 137 16.34 -8.54 20.84
C SER A 137 17.15 -9.82 21.01
N ASP A 138 17.23 -10.68 19.99
CA ASP A 138 18.02 -11.91 20.03
C ASP A 138 19.44 -11.68 19.53
N ALA A 139 20.39 -11.56 20.46
CA ALA A 139 21.80 -11.35 20.13
C ALA A 139 22.48 -12.55 19.45
N SER A 140 21.90 -13.76 19.49
CA SER A 140 22.50 -14.90 18.76
C SER A 140 22.21 -14.87 17.26
N VAL A 141 21.23 -14.08 16.82
CA VAL A 141 20.95 -13.83 15.40
C VAL A 141 21.99 -12.87 14.84
N THR A 142 23.11 -13.45 14.44
CA THR A 142 24.28 -12.73 13.91
C THR A 142 24.36 -12.81 12.40
N LEU A 143 23.61 -13.70 11.72
CA LEU A 143 23.72 -13.88 10.28
C LEU A 143 22.40 -14.38 9.67
N ILE A 144 22.13 -14.07 8.41
CA ILE A 144 21.12 -14.78 7.62
C ILE A 144 21.83 -15.94 6.91
N PRO A 145 21.41 -17.21 7.11
CA PRO A 145 22.05 -18.35 6.48
C PRO A 145 22.06 -18.24 4.94
N GLU A 146 23.08 -18.81 4.30
CA GLU A 146 23.12 -18.86 2.84
C GLU A 146 21.94 -19.69 2.29
N GLY A 147 21.31 -19.22 1.22
CA GLY A 147 20.16 -19.89 0.60
C GLY A 147 18.86 -19.81 1.42
N TYR A 148 18.86 -19.15 2.58
CA TYR A 148 17.70 -19.04 3.48
C TYR A 148 16.46 -18.41 2.83
N THR A 149 16.68 -17.60 1.82
CA THR A 149 15.75 -16.65 1.23
C THR A 149 15.10 -17.19 -0.05
N ILE A 150 15.87 -17.92 -0.87
CA ILE A 150 15.35 -18.77 -1.95
C ILE A 150 14.70 -20.03 -1.35
N GLY A 151 15.22 -20.49 -0.22
CA GLY A 151 14.75 -21.68 0.47
C GLY A 151 13.42 -21.52 1.20
N LEU A 152 12.85 -20.33 1.33
CA LEU A 152 11.55 -20.16 2.02
C LEU A 152 10.52 -19.55 1.05
N PRO A 153 9.98 -20.36 0.12
CA PRO A 153 9.16 -19.87 -1.00
C PRO A 153 7.81 -19.27 -0.58
N SER A 154 7.41 -19.45 0.69
CA SER A 154 6.18 -18.87 1.24
C SER A 154 6.44 -17.59 2.07
N LEU A 155 7.71 -17.20 2.29
CA LEU A 155 8.07 -16.12 3.21
C LEU A 155 7.68 -14.76 2.64
N LYS A 156 6.73 -14.10 3.32
CA LYS A 156 6.21 -12.77 2.99
C LYS A 156 6.78 -11.67 3.87
N PHE A 157 7.05 -11.99 5.14
CA PHE A 157 7.49 -11.01 6.14
C PHE A 157 8.74 -11.51 6.86
N LEU A 158 9.85 -10.77 6.72
CA LEU A 158 11.03 -10.95 7.57
C LEU A 158 11.28 -9.69 8.39
N THR A 159 11.31 -9.83 9.71
CA THR A 159 11.66 -8.76 10.63
C THR A 159 12.68 -9.25 11.65
N ILE A 160 13.83 -8.58 11.69
CA ILE A 160 14.85 -8.74 12.73
C ILE A 160 15.02 -7.36 13.38
N GLN A 161 14.99 -7.27 14.70
CA GLN A 161 15.09 -6.00 15.43
C GLN A 161 15.84 -6.16 16.75
N GLY A 162 16.40 -5.06 17.27
CA GLY A 162 17.06 -5.04 18.59
C GLY A 162 18.40 -5.80 18.66
N THR A 163 18.93 -6.24 17.53
CA THR A 163 20.27 -6.83 17.34
C THR A 163 20.82 -6.35 15.99
N TYR A 164 22.06 -6.69 15.63
CA TYR A 164 22.60 -6.44 14.29
C TYR A 164 23.12 -7.75 13.71
N LEU A 165 22.85 -7.99 12.43
CA LEU A 165 23.49 -9.06 11.67
C LEU A 165 24.97 -8.70 11.48
N ILE A 166 25.88 -9.49 12.03
CA ILE A 166 27.33 -9.35 11.90
C ILE A 166 27.76 -10.13 10.66
N GLN A 167 27.43 -9.60 9.48
CA GLN A 167 27.83 -10.12 8.18
C GLN A 167 28.37 -8.97 7.35
N ASP A 168 29.58 -9.10 6.82
CA ASP A 168 30.18 -8.06 5.96
C ASP A 168 29.26 -7.72 4.80
N MET A 169 28.68 -8.75 4.17
CA MET A 169 27.73 -8.65 3.07
C MET A 169 26.51 -9.56 3.32
N VAL A 170 25.32 -9.00 3.18
CA VAL A 170 24.06 -9.74 3.12
C VAL A 170 23.55 -9.77 1.67
N PRO A 171 23.57 -10.92 0.98
CA PRO A 171 22.92 -11.03 -0.32
C PRO A 171 21.40 -10.92 -0.13
N PHE A 172 20.76 -9.97 -0.82
CA PHE A 172 19.31 -9.78 -0.76
C PHE A 172 18.62 -10.60 -1.86
N ASN A 173 18.18 -11.82 -1.50
CA ASN A 173 17.65 -12.81 -2.44
C ASN A 173 16.35 -13.49 -1.92
N PHE A 174 15.42 -12.71 -1.37
CA PHE A 174 14.16 -13.17 -0.73
C PHE A 174 13.07 -13.69 -1.69
N GLY A 175 13.37 -13.80 -2.98
CA GLY A 175 12.43 -14.30 -3.97
C GLY A 175 11.25 -13.36 -4.26
N PRO A 176 10.33 -13.75 -5.15
CA PRO A 176 9.31 -12.85 -5.69
C PRO A 176 8.13 -12.57 -4.74
N VAL A 177 7.93 -13.42 -3.72
CA VAL A 177 6.76 -13.38 -2.82
C VAL A 177 6.96 -12.52 -1.57
N ILE A 178 8.20 -12.10 -1.28
CA ILE A 178 8.48 -11.28 -0.11
C ILE A 178 7.75 -9.94 -0.24
N GLU A 179 7.02 -9.54 0.80
CA GLU A 179 6.23 -8.31 0.83
C GLU A 179 6.95 -7.23 1.67
N GLN A 180 7.60 -7.66 2.76
CA GLN A 180 8.28 -6.77 3.69
C GLN A 180 9.56 -7.39 4.25
N VAL A 181 10.64 -6.60 4.24
CA VAL A 181 11.90 -6.91 4.92
C VAL A 181 12.30 -5.76 5.83
N ARG A 182 12.58 -6.08 7.10
CA ARG A 182 13.18 -5.17 8.07
C ARG A 182 14.37 -5.84 8.75
N ILE A 183 15.58 -5.42 8.40
CA ILE A 183 16.82 -6.02 8.94
C ILE A 183 17.87 -4.97 9.32
N PRO A 184 18.43 -5.05 10.54
CA PRO A 184 19.65 -4.35 10.93
C PRO A 184 20.88 -5.17 10.54
N VAL A 185 21.83 -4.55 9.85
CA VAL A 185 23.05 -5.18 9.32
C VAL A 185 24.26 -4.38 9.78
N ASN A 186 25.21 -5.02 10.45
CA ASN A 186 26.56 -4.53 10.67
C ASN A 186 27.45 -5.01 9.52
N GLY A 187 27.38 -4.26 8.41
CA GLY A 187 27.90 -4.60 7.10
C GLY A 187 27.06 -3.91 6.02
N TYR A 188 27.07 -4.44 4.80
CA TYR A 188 26.28 -3.92 3.69
C TYR A 188 25.32 -4.96 3.12
N VAL A 189 24.33 -4.48 2.35
CA VAL A 189 23.37 -5.32 1.64
C VAL A 189 23.68 -5.20 0.15
N SER A 190 23.82 -6.34 -0.52
CA SER A 190 24.01 -6.41 -1.97
C SER A 190 22.75 -6.92 -2.65
N PHE A 191 22.29 -6.23 -3.67
CA PHE A 191 21.11 -6.63 -4.45
C PHE A 191 21.55 -7.30 -5.74
N ASP A 192 21.05 -8.51 -5.99
CA ASP A 192 21.25 -9.18 -7.27
C ASP A 192 20.25 -8.62 -8.29
N PRO A 193 20.71 -7.97 -9.37
CA PRO A 193 19.84 -7.42 -10.41
C PRO A 193 19.00 -8.48 -11.14
N SER A 194 19.41 -9.76 -11.11
CA SER A 194 18.68 -10.86 -11.74
C SER A 194 17.47 -11.33 -10.93
N ILE A 195 17.36 -10.94 -9.66
CA ILE A 195 16.27 -11.32 -8.76
C ILE A 195 15.24 -10.20 -8.71
N VAL A 196 14.01 -10.51 -9.12
CA VAL A 196 12.87 -9.59 -9.10
C VAL A 196 11.96 -9.90 -7.92
N HIS A 197 11.80 -8.91 -7.03
CA HIS A 197 10.94 -8.97 -5.86
C HIS A 197 9.59 -8.33 -6.20
N THR A 198 8.74 -9.06 -6.93
CA THR A 198 7.48 -8.55 -7.48
C THR A 198 6.44 -8.12 -6.45
N MET A 199 6.59 -8.53 -5.19
CA MET A 199 5.66 -8.20 -4.10
C MET A 199 6.27 -7.28 -3.03
N LEU A 200 7.57 -6.97 -3.08
CA LEU A 200 8.25 -6.24 -2.00
C LEU A 200 7.81 -4.77 -2.02
N ASN A 201 6.92 -4.41 -1.10
CA ASN A 201 6.40 -3.06 -0.95
C ASN A 201 7.17 -2.25 0.11
N THR A 202 7.79 -2.90 1.09
CA THR A 202 8.46 -2.23 2.21
C THR A 202 9.85 -2.82 2.47
N LEU A 203 10.88 -1.98 2.36
CA LEU A 203 12.26 -2.30 2.66
C LEU A 203 12.79 -1.37 3.74
N ASN A 204 13.15 -1.91 4.90
CA ASN A 204 13.73 -1.17 6.01
C ASN A 204 15.10 -1.76 6.39
N LEU A 205 16.15 -1.00 6.13
CA LEU A 205 17.53 -1.39 6.40
C LEU A 205 18.10 -0.49 7.50
N GLN A 206 18.72 -1.08 8.51
CA GLN A 206 19.53 -0.32 9.48
C GLN A 206 20.98 -0.78 9.33
N LEU A 207 21.79 -0.02 8.60
CA LEU A 207 23.14 -0.39 8.21
C LEU A 207 24.15 0.21 9.19
N ARG A 208 25.11 -0.59 9.66
CA ARG A 208 26.25 -0.16 10.46
C ARG A 208 27.51 -0.54 9.69
N LEU A 209 28.18 0.45 9.11
CA LEU A 209 29.19 0.21 8.07
C LEU A 209 30.60 0.06 8.66
N PRO A 210 31.36 -0.98 8.28
CA PRO A 210 32.76 -1.15 8.68
C PRO A 210 33.70 -0.30 7.79
N SER A 211 33.84 0.99 8.10
CA SER A 211 34.95 1.88 7.69
C SER A 211 35.35 2.06 6.21
N THR A 212 34.62 1.54 5.22
CA THR A 212 34.92 1.76 3.79
C THR A 212 33.82 2.57 3.09
N GLN A 213 34.19 3.31 2.05
CA GLN A 213 33.24 3.98 1.16
C GLN A 213 32.26 2.95 0.60
N LEU A 214 30.98 3.11 0.94
CA LEU A 214 29.93 2.19 0.51
C LEU A 214 28.97 2.89 -0.45
N ALA A 215 28.60 2.17 -1.51
CA ALA A 215 27.49 2.49 -2.38
C ALA A 215 26.32 1.55 -2.10
N LEU A 216 25.16 2.11 -1.71
CA LEU A 216 23.90 1.36 -1.72
C LEU A 216 23.21 1.60 -3.06
N THR A 217 23.02 0.53 -3.84
CA THR A 217 22.31 0.60 -5.14
C THR A 217 20.97 -0.10 -5.04
N ILE A 218 19.85 0.60 -5.18
CA ILE A 218 18.49 0.00 -5.19
C ILE A 218 17.95 0.03 -6.63
N PRO A 219 18.17 -1.02 -7.44
CA PRO A 219 17.80 -1.02 -8.84
C PRO A 219 16.29 -1.22 -9.03
N HIS A 220 15.66 -0.47 -9.95
CA HIS A 220 14.22 -0.54 -10.19
C HIS A 220 13.77 -1.93 -10.64
N GLN A 221 14.56 -2.58 -11.48
CA GLN A 221 14.24 -3.90 -12.04
C GLN A 221 14.07 -4.98 -10.96
N SER A 222 14.79 -4.88 -9.84
CA SER A 222 14.66 -5.81 -8.73
C SER A 222 13.47 -5.49 -7.82
N PHE A 223 12.90 -4.28 -7.90
CA PHE A 223 11.92 -3.73 -6.95
C PHE A 223 10.79 -2.94 -7.65
N PRO A 224 10.00 -3.59 -8.53
CA PRO A 224 9.01 -2.89 -9.35
C PRO A 224 7.85 -2.27 -8.55
N VAL A 225 7.54 -2.79 -7.36
CA VAL A 225 6.40 -2.38 -6.52
C VAL A 225 6.80 -1.76 -5.19
N LEU A 226 8.09 -1.42 -5.00
CA LEU A 226 8.58 -0.87 -3.73
C LEU A 226 7.95 0.50 -3.46
N GLN A 227 7.22 0.60 -2.35
CA GLN A 227 6.49 1.80 -1.93
C GLN A 227 7.20 2.56 -0.83
N THR A 228 7.84 1.86 0.12
CA THR A 228 8.54 2.47 1.25
C THR A 228 9.95 1.93 1.34
N SER A 229 10.94 2.82 1.35
CA SER A 229 12.33 2.50 1.64
C SER A 229 12.84 3.35 2.81
N SER A 230 13.32 2.70 3.85
CA SER A 230 13.96 3.38 4.98
C SER A 230 15.35 2.80 5.15
N THR A 231 16.37 3.66 5.17
CA THR A 231 17.75 3.25 5.42
C THR A 231 18.37 4.15 6.48
N GLU A 232 18.57 3.60 7.66
CA GLU A 232 19.30 4.26 8.73
C GLU A 232 20.75 3.80 8.68
N VAL A 233 21.72 4.70 8.50
CA VAL A 233 23.14 4.35 8.54
C VAL A 233 23.74 4.79 9.87
N VAL A 234 24.03 3.84 10.74
CA VAL A 234 24.63 4.09 12.06
C VAL A 234 26.14 3.92 11.97
N THR A 235 26.90 5.00 12.12
CA THR A 235 28.37 4.90 12.23
C THR A 235 28.81 4.85 13.69
N ASN A 236 29.73 3.95 14.03
CA ASN A 236 30.15 3.73 15.43
C ASN A 236 31.18 4.72 15.96
N TYR A 237 31.80 5.46 15.05
CA TYR A 237 32.89 6.34 15.38
C TYR A 237 32.49 7.77 15.01
N ALA A 238 32.34 8.62 16.02
CA ALA A 238 32.06 10.03 15.86
C ALA A 238 33.11 10.74 14.98
N THR A 239 34.30 10.15 14.85
CA THR A 239 35.45 10.71 14.13
C THR A 239 35.63 10.19 12.70
N ASP A 240 34.98 9.08 12.31
CA ASP A 240 35.13 8.54 10.96
C ASP A 240 34.05 9.10 10.02
N HIS A 241 34.51 9.94 9.10
CA HIS A 241 33.71 10.54 8.03
C HIS A 241 33.90 9.73 6.73
N HIS A 242 33.34 8.52 6.66
CA HIS A 242 33.36 7.77 5.41
C HIS A 242 32.26 8.25 4.45
N PRO A 243 32.57 8.36 3.15
CA PRO A 243 31.55 8.61 2.14
C PRO A 243 30.51 7.51 2.09
N PHE A 244 29.23 7.88 2.27
CA PHE A 244 28.10 7.05 1.87
C PHE A 244 27.54 7.61 0.57
N SER A 245 27.53 6.78 -0.48
CA SER A 245 26.90 7.09 -1.77
C SER A 245 25.64 6.26 -1.95
N LEU A 246 24.62 6.91 -2.49
CA LEU A 246 23.32 6.29 -2.72
C LEU A 246 23.03 6.37 -4.22
N THR A 247 22.77 5.22 -4.85
CA THR A 247 22.25 5.14 -6.21
C THR A 247 20.90 4.45 -6.16
N MET A 248 19.86 5.07 -6.70
CA MET A 248 18.52 4.47 -6.68
C MET A 248 17.86 4.65 -8.02
N ASP A 249 17.34 3.57 -8.57
CA ASP A 249 16.45 3.62 -9.74
C ASP A 249 15.01 3.27 -9.34
N ALA A 250 14.83 2.59 -8.19
CA ALA A 250 13.51 2.31 -7.63
C ALA A 250 12.76 3.60 -7.25
N LYS A 251 11.43 3.55 -7.30
CA LYS A 251 10.54 4.71 -7.16
C LYS A 251 9.57 4.59 -5.96
N PRO A 252 10.03 4.34 -4.72
CA PRO A 252 9.17 4.38 -3.55
C PRO A 252 8.67 5.79 -3.27
N PHE A 253 7.52 5.86 -2.60
CA PHE A 253 6.89 7.10 -2.15
C PHE A 253 7.62 7.74 -0.96
N GLN A 254 8.46 7.00 -0.24
CA GLN A 254 9.17 7.50 0.93
C GLN A 254 10.59 6.96 1.03
N PHE A 255 11.52 7.86 1.35
CA PHE A 255 12.93 7.64 1.60
C PHE A 255 13.34 8.28 2.92
N TYR A 256 13.83 7.48 3.85
CA TYR A 256 14.35 7.96 5.13
C TYR A 256 15.84 7.68 5.22
N PHE A 257 16.63 8.75 5.24
CA PHE A 257 18.09 8.81 5.31
C PHE A 257 18.52 9.85 6.37
N ARG A 258 17.82 9.88 7.51
CA ARG A 258 18.10 10.82 8.60
C ARG A 258 19.39 10.43 9.33
N ASP A 259 20.23 11.40 9.65
CA ASP A 259 21.45 11.24 10.47
C ASP A 259 22.36 10.09 9.98
N ASN A 260 22.55 9.98 8.67
CA ASN A 260 23.18 8.83 8.03
C ASN A 260 24.53 9.17 7.37
N LYS A 261 25.07 10.36 7.65
CA LYS A 261 26.30 10.92 7.07
C LYS A 261 26.31 10.88 5.53
N LEU A 262 25.16 11.09 4.88
CA LEU A 262 25.07 11.18 3.42
C LEU A 262 26.00 12.28 2.91
N GLN A 263 26.74 12.01 1.83
CA GLN A 263 27.61 13.01 1.21
C GLN A 263 26.93 13.73 0.06
N ASP A 264 26.16 13.05 -0.78
CA ASP A 264 25.48 13.69 -1.90
C ASP A 264 24.09 13.08 -2.12
N ILE A 265 23.21 13.83 -2.76
CA ILE A 265 21.85 13.39 -3.10
C ILE A 265 21.77 13.20 -4.61
N PRO A 266 21.44 11.98 -5.10
CA PRO A 266 21.35 11.70 -6.54
C PRO A 266 20.07 12.29 -7.13
N TRP A 267 19.97 13.61 -7.21
CA TRP A 267 18.74 14.32 -7.59
C TRP A 267 18.15 13.86 -8.92
N ASN A 268 19.00 13.66 -9.94
CA ASN A 268 18.56 13.25 -11.28
C ASN A 268 17.76 11.95 -11.25
N ASN A 269 18.16 11.01 -10.39
CA ASN A 269 17.48 9.73 -10.26
C ASN A 269 16.14 9.87 -9.52
N LEU A 270 16.13 10.67 -8.44
CA LEU A 270 14.91 10.94 -7.66
C LEU A 270 13.85 11.70 -8.47
N VAL A 271 14.29 12.56 -9.38
CA VAL A 271 13.44 13.40 -10.23
C VAL A 271 12.87 12.63 -11.41
N ALA A 272 13.55 11.61 -11.95
CA ALA A 272 13.00 10.74 -12.99
C ALA A 272 11.87 9.82 -12.48
N GLY A 273 11.63 9.82 -11.16
CA GLY A 273 10.65 9.01 -10.46
C GLY A 273 9.19 9.45 -10.55
N GLN A 274 8.34 8.73 -9.80
CA GLN A 274 6.96 9.12 -9.53
C GLN A 274 6.94 10.46 -8.77
N PRO A 275 5.91 11.30 -8.95
CA PRO A 275 5.74 12.50 -8.13
C PRO A 275 5.37 12.12 -6.68
N ASN A 276 5.41 13.11 -5.79
CA ASN A 276 5.00 13.03 -4.39
C ASN A 276 5.85 12.06 -3.55
N ILE A 277 7.13 11.92 -3.88
CA ILE A 277 8.11 11.22 -3.04
C ILE A 277 8.40 12.08 -1.80
N LEU A 278 8.51 11.47 -0.63
CA LEU A 278 9.08 12.10 0.57
C LEU A 278 10.55 11.70 0.71
N LEU A 279 11.46 12.66 0.64
CA LEU A 279 12.87 12.47 0.97
C LEU A 279 13.17 13.11 2.34
N ASP A 280 13.53 12.30 3.33
CA ASP A 280 14.00 12.77 4.64
C ASP A 280 15.50 12.52 4.78
N VAL A 281 16.29 13.58 4.67
CA VAL A 281 17.75 13.58 4.84
C VAL A 281 18.17 14.47 6.01
N ARG A 282 17.28 14.69 6.98
CA ARG A 282 17.57 15.58 8.12
C ARG A 282 18.81 15.13 8.88
N LEU A 283 19.47 16.08 9.54
CA LEU A 283 20.64 15.87 10.38
C LEU A 283 21.85 15.28 9.63
N ASN A 284 22.05 15.65 8.36
CA ASN A 284 23.23 15.26 7.60
C ASN A 284 24.18 16.45 7.36
N PRO A 285 25.06 16.79 8.32
CA PRO A 285 25.99 17.90 8.18
C PRO A 285 27.09 17.67 7.14
N THR A 286 27.29 16.43 6.71
CA THR A 286 28.31 16.03 5.72
C THR A 286 27.85 16.17 4.27
N LEU A 287 26.58 16.51 4.01
CA LEU A 287 26.08 16.69 2.66
C LEU A 287 26.86 17.81 1.96
N VAL A 288 27.48 17.52 0.82
CA VAL A 288 28.22 18.51 0.02
C VAL A 288 27.31 19.28 -0.94
N THR A 289 26.12 18.75 -1.20
CA THR A 289 25.11 19.40 -2.04
C THR A 289 24.75 20.78 -1.47
N THR A 290 24.86 21.83 -2.28
CA THR A 290 24.53 23.19 -1.86
C THR A 290 23.13 23.66 -2.27
N THR A 291 22.55 23.04 -3.29
CA THR A 291 21.29 23.49 -3.91
C THR A 291 20.38 22.31 -4.22
N VAL A 292 19.09 22.46 -3.91
CA VAL A 292 18.04 21.54 -4.34
C VAL A 292 17.56 21.97 -5.74
N PRO A 293 17.44 21.06 -6.73
CA PRO A 293 17.02 21.44 -8.07
C PRO A 293 15.51 21.70 -8.16
N GLN A 294 15.12 22.62 -9.06
CA GLN A 294 13.72 22.94 -9.38
C GLN A 294 12.90 21.70 -9.76
N SER A 295 13.54 20.72 -10.39
CA SER A 295 12.88 19.49 -10.81
C SER A 295 12.41 18.61 -9.63
N PHE A 296 12.88 18.87 -8.41
CA PHE A 296 12.42 18.22 -7.18
C PHE A 296 11.11 18.83 -6.63
N CYS A 297 10.59 19.91 -7.22
CA CYS A 297 9.36 20.57 -6.77
C CYS A 297 8.11 19.68 -6.74
N LYS A 298 8.12 18.56 -7.48
CA LYS A 298 7.03 17.59 -7.46
C LYS A 298 7.06 16.65 -6.25
N ASN A 299 7.96 16.85 -5.29
CA ASN A 299 8.23 15.96 -4.16
C ASN A 299 8.29 16.74 -2.83
N ARG A 300 8.23 16.01 -1.71
CA ARG A 300 8.37 16.53 -0.34
C ARG A 300 9.80 16.34 0.15
N LEU A 301 10.29 17.25 0.98
CA LEU A 301 11.70 17.28 1.36
C LEU A 301 11.91 17.67 2.83
N PHE A 302 12.59 16.84 3.60
CA PHE A 302 13.05 17.18 4.94
C PHE A 302 14.59 17.25 4.97
N ILE A 303 15.13 18.46 5.15
CA ILE A 303 16.58 18.80 5.13
C ILE A 303 17.02 19.61 6.37
N GLU A 304 16.18 19.72 7.39
CA GLU A 304 16.53 20.32 8.69
C GLU A 304 17.85 19.73 9.24
N GLY A 305 18.80 20.59 9.61
CA GLY A 305 20.12 20.16 10.10
C GLY A 305 21.12 19.80 9.00
N CYS A 306 20.89 20.25 7.76
CA CYS A 306 21.83 20.11 6.63
C CYS A 306 22.42 21.50 6.26
N PRO A 307 23.41 22.03 7.01
CA PRO A 307 23.90 23.41 6.90
C PRO A 307 24.45 23.77 5.52
N ASN A 308 24.93 22.80 4.74
CA ASN A 308 25.52 23.05 3.43
C ASN A 308 24.46 23.28 2.35
N ILE A 309 23.22 22.79 2.52
CA ILE A 309 22.11 23.10 1.63
C ILE A 309 21.66 24.53 1.96
N THR A 310 22.02 25.47 1.10
CA THR A 310 21.81 26.91 1.31
C THR A 310 20.75 27.48 0.38
N ASN A 311 20.41 26.78 -0.71
CA ASN A 311 19.41 27.22 -1.66
C ASN A 311 18.40 26.10 -1.99
N VAL A 312 17.13 26.48 -2.04
CA VAL A 312 16.01 25.62 -2.41
C VAL A 312 15.09 26.35 -3.39
N PRO A 313 14.41 25.63 -4.29
CA PRO A 313 13.50 26.23 -5.26
C PRO A 313 12.29 26.88 -4.57
N ASP A 314 11.71 27.88 -5.22
CA ASP A 314 10.62 28.67 -4.67
C ASP A 314 9.40 27.81 -4.31
N CYS A 315 9.12 26.77 -5.09
CA CYS A 315 8.07 25.78 -4.82
C CYS A 315 8.16 25.13 -3.43
N LEU A 316 9.36 25.00 -2.84
CA LEU A 316 9.55 24.46 -1.49
C LEU A 316 9.49 25.58 -0.45
N LYS A 317 10.07 26.75 -0.75
CA LYS A 317 9.98 27.95 0.11
C LYS A 317 8.53 28.36 0.36
N CYS A 318 7.69 28.28 -0.67
CA CYS A 318 6.25 28.53 -0.60
C CYS A 318 5.56 27.75 0.51
N TYR A 319 6.04 26.55 0.86
CA TYR A 319 5.36 25.66 1.81
C TYR A 319 6.19 25.33 3.06
N GLN A 320 7.15 26.16 3.41
CA GLN A 320 8.02 26.00 4.59
C GLN A 320 7.30 25.97 5.95
N LYS A 321 6.12 26.58 6.10
CA LYS A 321 5.30 26.51 7.33
C LYS A 321 4.60 25.15 7.49
N ASP A 322 4.56 24.32 6.44
CA ASP A 322 3.95 22.99 6.49
C ASP A 322 5.02 21.90 6.74
N PRO A 323 5.14 21.40 7.99
CA PRO A 323 6.15 20.40 8.33
C PRO A 323 5.86 19.01 7.75
N LEU A 324 4.72 18.77 7.12
CA LEU A 324 4.42 17.52 6.42
C LEU A 324 4.92 17.54 4.96
N VAL A 325 5.24 18.73 4.45
CA VAL A 325 5.66 18.98 3.08
C VAL A 325 7.15 19.32 3.01
N PHE A 326 7.59 20.30 3.79
CA PHE A 326 8.95 20.81 3.74
C PHE A 326 9.46 21.12 5.15
N ARG A 327 10.62 20.55 5.52
CA ARG A 327 11.30 20.86 6.79
C ARG A 327 12.71 21.31 6.48
N THR A 328 13.07 22.50 6.93
CA THR A 328 14.41 23.06 6.68
C THR A 328 14.84 23.98 7.81
N SER A 329 16.15 24.13 7.97
CA SER A 329 16.79 25.15 8.82
C SER A 329 17.14 26.43 8.06
N ILE A 330 16.91 26.48 6.75
CA ILE A 330 17.15 27.67 5.92
C ILE A 330 16.11 28.74 6.30
N PRO A 331 16.50 29.95 6.75
CA PRO A 331 15.55 31.00 7.07
C PRO A 331 14.84 31.48 5.79
N LEU A 332 13.52 31.69 5.89
CA LEU A 332 12.76 32.33 4.82
C LEU A 332 13.05 33.83 4.82
N ASP A 333 13.38 34.39 3.66
CA ASP A 333 13.50 35.84 3.51
C ASP A 333 12.16 36.51 3.88
N PRO A 334 12.12 37.47 4.82
CA PRO A 334 10.88 38.17 5.18
C PRO A 334 10.16 38.86 4.00
N SER A 335 10.89 39.16 2.91
CA SER A 335 10.37 39.75 1.68
C SER A 335 9.94 38.73 0.63
N PHE A 336 10.12 37.43 0.89
CA PHE A 336 9.73 36.38 -0.03
C PHE A 336 8.21 36.34 -0.23
N ILE A 337 7.77 36.51 -1.47
CA ILE A 337 6.40 36.30 -1.91
C ILE A 337 6.39 35.06 -2.80
N CYS A 338 5.59 34.06 -2.44
CA CYS A 338 5.46 32.84 -3.25
C CYS A 338 4.87 33.17 -4.63
N PRO A 339 5.57 32.89 -5.74
CA PRO A 339 5.08 33.19 -7.08
C PRO A 339 4.10 32.09 -7.54
N ILE A 340 2.88 32.11 -6.98
CA ILE A 340 1.78 31.21 -7.35
C ILE A 340 1.13 31.71 -8.64
N SER A 341 0.94 30.81 -9.60
CA SER A 341 0.18 31.12 -10.81
C SER A 341 -0.66 29.92 -11.24
N PHE A 342 -1.80 30.21 -11.84
CA PHE A 342 -2.72 29.21 -12.39
C PHE A 342 -2.80 29.36 -13.89
N TYR A 343 -2.94 28.26 -14.61
CA TYR A 343 -3.14 28.31 -16.06
C TYR A 343 -4.58 28.71 -16.41
N ASN A 344 -5.52 28.25 -15.58
CA ASN A 344 -6.94 28.55 -15.72
C ASN A 344 -7.52 28.95 -14.36
N ASP A 345 -8.47 29.88 -14.35
CA ASP A 345 -9.29 30.26 -13.19
C ASP A 345 -10.60 29.45 -13.11
N THR A 346 -10.90 28.67 -14.15
CA THR A 346 -12.12 27.90 -14.29
C THR A 346 -11.83 26.41 -14.12
N ILE A 347 -12.51 25.78 -13.16
CA ILE A 347 -12.44 24.35 -12.87
C ILE A 347 -13.71 23.69 -13.44
N LEU A 348 -13.54 22.94 -14.51
CA LEU A 348 -14.61 22.10 -15.06
C LEU A 348 -14.65 20.79 -14.27
N THR A 349 -15.79 20.48 -13.66
CA THR A 349 -15.96 19.25 -12.89
C THR A 349 -16.79 18.22 -13.65
N VAL A 350 -16.46 16.94 -13.47
CA VAL A 350 -17.25 15.79 -13.91
C VAL A 350 -17.59 14.96 -12.68
N GLY A 351 -18.85 14.98 -12.25
CA GLY A 351 -19.26 14.27 -11.04
C GLY A 351 -18.65 14.83 -9.76
N GLY A 352 -18.33 16.12 -9.75
CA GLY A 352 -17.63 16.80 -8.65
C GLY A 352 -16.11 16.67 -8.66
N PHE A 353 -15.51 16.07 -9.69
CA PHE A 353 -14.04 16.00 -9.83
C PHE A 353 -13.55 16.95 -10.91
N GLY A 354 -12.63 17.85 -10.58
CA GLY A 354 -11.98 18.74 -11.54
C GLY A 354 -10.46 18.74 -11.37
N ASP A 355 -9.73 19.19 -12.39
CA ASP A 355 -8.28 19.33 -12.33
C ASP A 355 -7.89 20.81 -12.35
N LEU A 356 -6.92 21.16 -11.50
CA LEU A 356 -6.34 22.49 -11.36
C LEU A 356 -4.85 22.42 -11.69
N PHE A 357 -4.43 23.25 -12.65
CA PHE A 357 -3.05 23.29 -13.14
C PHE A 357 -2.40 24.65 -12.92
N GLY A 358 -1.10 24.66 -12.64
CA GLY A 358 -0.36 25.90 -12.41
C GLY A 358 1.10 25.69 -12.01
N VAL A 359 1.68 26.70 -11.38
CA VAL A 359 3.05 26.70 -10.85
C VAL A 359 3.03 27.13 -9.39
N ASN A 360 3.73 26.38 -8.54
CA ASN A 360 3.77 26.56 -7.09
C ASN A 360 2.38 26.52 -6.45
N ILE A 361 1.46 25.71 -7.01
CA ILE A 361 0.09 25.60 -6.49
C ILE A 361 -0.04 24.68 -5.27
N GLY A 362 1.07 24.06 -4.84
CA GLY A 362 1.16 23.37 -3.55
C GLY A 362 0.84 21.88 -3.55
N TYR A 363 0.45 21.41 -2.37
CA TYR A 363 0.31 19.98 -2.04
C TYR A 363 -1.13 19.59 -1.73
N GLY A 364 -2.06 20.53 -1.92
CA GLY A 364 -3.46 20.36 -1.59
C GLY A 364 -3.79 20.68 -0.13
N ASN A 365 -5.07 20.52 0.20
CA ASN A 365 -5.63 20.79 1.50
C ASN A 365 -6.64 19.68 1.87
N LEU A 366 -6.94 19.55 3.16
CA LEU A 366 -7.98 18.66 3.65
C LEU A 366 -9.06 19.53 4.30
N ASP A 367 -10.04 19.96 3.50
CA ASP A 367 -11.27 20.63 3.95
C ASP A 367 -12.47 19.69 3.70
N SER A 368 -13.52 19.86 4.49
CA SER A 368 -14.69 19.00 4.58
C SER A 368 -15.68 19.13 3.41
N THR A 369 -15.79 20.31 2.79
CA THR A 369 -16.83 20.58 1.76
C THR A 369 -16.25 20.58 0.35
N SER A 370 -15.02 21.06 0.19
CA SER A 370 -14.29 21.04 -1.06
C SER A 370 -12.81 20.99 -0.76
N PHE A 371 -12.08 20.06 -1.37
CA PHE A 371 -10.66 19.89 -1.08
C PHE A 371 -9.83 19.64 -2.32
N LEU A 372 -8.53 19.89 -2.18
CA LEU A 372 -7.52 19.73 -3.22
C LEU A 372 -6.60 18.57 -2.83
N ASN A 373 -6.43 17.60 -3.73
CA ASN A 373 -5.46 16.52 -3.59
C ASN A 373 -4.34 16.69 -4.61
N ALA A 374 -3.08 16.59 -4.21
CA ALA A 374 -1.98 16.67 -5.16
C ALA A 374 -1.89 15.40 -6.02
N ILE A 375 -2.04 15.55 -7.34
CA ILE A 375 -1.70 14.51 -8.32
C ILE A 375 -0.21 14.62 -8.67
N ILE A 376 0.23 15.84 -9.00
CA ILE A 376 1.64 16.22 -9.11
C ILE A 376 1.81 17.46 -8.23
N PRO A 377 2.47 17.35 -7.07
CA PRO A 377 2.70 18.51 -6.21
C PRO A 377 3.29 19.69 -6.97
N ASN A 378 2.85 20.88 -6.58
CA ASN A 378 3.20 22.18 -7.16
C ASN A 378 2.75 22.47 -8.59
N SER A 379 2.14 21.52 -9.32
CA SER A 379 1.72 21.78 -10.70
C SER A 379 0.35 21.22 -11.11
N HIS A 380 -0.15 20.18 -10.43
CA HIS A 380 -1.42 19.55 -10.75
C HIS A 380 -2.12 19.06 -9.48
N LEU A 381 -3.19 19.76 -9.11
CA LEU A 381 -4.09 19.38 -8.03
C LEU A 381 -5.41 18.88 -8.60
N ARG A 382 -6.01 17.88 -7.94
CA ARG A 382 -7.38 17.46 -8.18
C ARG A 382 -8.30 18.13 -7.18
N TYR A 383 -9.28 18.85 -7.70
CA TYR A 383 -10.37 19.44 -6.95
C TYR A 383 -11.50 18.43 -6.76
N TYR A 384 -12.01 18.36 -5.53
CA TYR A 384 -13.16 17.55 -5.13
C TYR A 384 -14.26 18.48 -4.62
N ASP A 385 -15.40 18.49 -5.31
CA ASP A 385 -16.65 19.12 -4.88
C ASP A 385 -17.60 18.04 -4.36
N MET A 386 -17.75 17.97 -3.04
CA MET A 386 -18.62 16.98 -2.41
C MET A 386 -20.11 17.26 -2.66
N LEU A 387 -20.47 18.50 -3.02
CA LEU A 387 -21.86 18.90 -3.25
C LEU A 387 -22.34 18.54 -4.66
N LYS A 388 -21.42 18.36 -5.62
CA LYS A 388 -21.71 18.02 -7.03
C LYS A 388 -22.82 18.89 -7.63
N GLN A 389 -22.78 20.18 -7.31
CA GLN A 389 -23.86 21.11 -7.66
C GLN A 389 -23.90 21.31 -9.18
N SER A 390 -25.07 21.07 -9.77
CA SER A 390 -25.37 21.40 -11.17
C SER A 390 -26.06 22.77 -11.25
N GLY A 391 -25.81 23.52 -12.32
CA GLY A 391 -26.38 24.85 -12.52
C GLY A 391 -25.36 25.84 -13.13
N PRO A 392 -25.62 27.16 -13.03
CA PRO A 392 -24.69 28.17 -13.51
C PRO A 392 -23.33 28.05 -12.83
N ALA A 393 -22.29 28.54 -13.49
CA ALA A 393 -20.95 28.57 -12.92
C ALA A 393 -20.96 29.37 -11.60
N ARG A 394 -20.23 28.88 -10.59
CA ARG A 394 -20.20 29.46 -9.24
C ARG A 394 -18.77 29.76 -8.82
N THR A 395 -18.58 30.84 -8.06
CA THR A 395 -17.29 31.14 -7.44
C THR A 395 -17.09 30.28 -6.20
N VAL A 396 -15.96 29.60 -6.10
CA VAL A 396 -15.53 28.84 -4.92
C VAL A 396 -14.18 29.36 -4.46
N SER A 397 -14.07 29.65 -3.17
CA SER A 397 -12.82 30.12 -2.58
C SER A 397 -12.05 28.94 -1.99
N LEU A 398 -10.87 28.64 -2.54
CA LEU A 398 -10.05 27.49 -2.18
C LEU A 398 -8.76 27.94 -1.50
N THR A 399 -8.42 27.28 -0.39
CA THR A 399 -7.11 27.46 0.27
C THR A 399 -6.18 26.34 -0.19
N LEU A 400 -5.02 26.69 -0.76
CA LEU A 400 -4.10 25.69 -1.34
C LEU A 400 -3.40 24.81 -0.30
N ASN A 401 -3.28 25.27 0.95
CA ASN A 401 -2.66 24.54 2.06
C ASN A 401 -3.18 25.05 3.43
N ASN A 402 -3.48 24.14 4.35
CA ASN A 402 -4.06 24.50 5.66
C ASN A 402 -3.12 25.33 6.56
N ASN A 403 -1.80 25.31 6.33
CA ASN A 403 -0.82 26.12 7.07
C ASN A 403 -0.59 27.51 6.44
N TYR A 404 -1.24 27.80 5.31
CA TYR A 404 -1.15 29.06 4.57
C TYR A 404 -2.56 29.59 4.25
N PRO A 405 -3.30 30.11 5.25
CA PRO A 405 -4.60 30.72 5.01
C PRO A 405 -4.55 31.91 4.03
N GLU A 406 -3.39 32.54 3.86
CA GLU A 406 -3.14 33.58 2.87
C GLU A 406 -3.13 33.07 1.41
N TYR A 407 -2.93 31.76 1.17
CA TYR A 407 -2.96 31.16 -0.17
C TYR A 407 -4.39 30.75 -0.55
N LYS A 408 -5.28 31.72 -0.47
CA LYS A 408 -6.71 31.59 -0.76
C LYS A 408 -7.04 32.31 -2.05
N TYR A 409 -7.63 31.56 -2.98
CA TYR A 409 -7.94 32.02 -4.33
C TYR A 409 -9.37 31.66 -4.70
N ASP A 410 -10.00 32.52 -5.49
CA ASP A 410 -11.35 32.31 -6.00
C ASP A 410 -11.28 31.68 -7.39
N PHE A 411 -12.02 30.60 -7.58
CA PHE A 411 -12.13 29.87 -8.85
C PHE A 411 -13.58 29.83 -9.32
N THR A 412 -13.77 29.86 -10.63
CA THR A 412 -15.07 29.58 -11.24
C THR A 412 -15.22 28.08 -11.41
N VAL A 413 -16.16 27.46 -10.70
CA VAL A 413 -16.45 26.02 -10.80
C VAL A 413 -17.69 25.82 -11.66
N LEU A 414 -17.61 24.92 -12.63
CA LEU A 414 -18.73 24.54 -13.49
C LEU A 414 -18.78 23.02 -13.64
N GLU A 415 -19.85 22.40 -13.15
CA GLU A 415 -20.13 20.98 -13.38
C GLU A 415 -20.57 20.76 -14.82
N VAL A 416 -19.78 20.04 -15.60
CA VAL A 416 -20.04 19.71 -17.01
C VAL A 416 -20.36 18.24 -17.23
N GLY A 417 -20.18 17.41 -16.19
CA GLY A 417 -20.40 15.98 -16.26
C GLY A 417 -21.85 15.60 -16.54
N ILE A 418 -21.99 14.50 -17.27
CA ILE A 418 -23.27 13.87 -17.57
C ILE A 418 -23.19 12.42 -17.11
N ILE A 419 -24.04 12.03 -16.17
CA ILE A 419 -24.11 10.67 -15.62
C ILE A 419 -25.53 10.13 -15.82
N ILE A 420 -25.64 9.08 -16.62
CA ILE A 420 -26.87 8.37 -16.95
C ILE A 420 -26.78 6.98 -16.32
N GLN A 421 -27.79 6.51 -15.60
CA GLN A 421 -27.79 5.14 -15.07
C GLN A 421 -27.81 4.13 -16.24
N THR A 422 -27.16 2.98 -16.07
CA THR A 422 -26.99 1.97 -17.12
C THR A 422 -28.31 1.54 -17.75
N ASP A 423 -29.38 1.46 -16.95
CA ASP A 423 -30.67 0.92 -17.37
C ASP A 423 -31.74 2.01 -17.56
N SER A 424 -31.32 3.26 -17.64
CA SER A 424 -32.23 4.40 -17.66
C SER A 424 -32.52 4.97 -19.05
N VAL A 425 -31.95 4.39 -20.10
CA VAL A 425 -32.20 4.81 -21.49
C VAL A 425 -33.17 3.85 -22.15
N GLY A 426 -34.20 4.38 -22.81
CA GLY A 426 -35.17 3.58 -23.53
C GLY A 426 -35.92 4.33 -24.61
N LEU A 427 -36.78 3.61 -25.32
CA LEU A 427 -37.74 4.17 -26.27
C LEU A 427 -39.06 4.40 -25.55
N ALA A 428 -39.49 5.66 -25.44
CA ALA A 428 -40.79 6.00 -24.85
C ALA A 428 -41.95 5.77 -25.83
N GLY A 429 -41.71 5.93 -27.14
CA GLY A 429 -42.70 5.64 -28.16
C GLY A 429 -42.27 6.05 -29.57
N GLN A 430 -43.01 5.57 -30.56
CA GLN A 430 -42.90 5.99 -31.96
C GLN A 430 -44.24 6.52 -32.44
N PHE A 431 -44.22 7.70 -33.05
CA PHE A 431 -45.41 8.40 -33.50
C PHE A 431 -45.64 8.21 -35.01
N PRO A 432 -46.90 8.35 -35.50
CA PRO A 432 -47.24 8.13 -36.91
C PRO A 432 -46.45 8.98 -37.92
N ASN A 433 -45.92 10.12 -37.49
CA ASN A 433 -45.10 11.03 -38.30
C ASN A 433 -43.60 10.61 -38.36
N GLN A 434 -43.30 9.33 -38.15
CA GLN A 434 -41.92 8.79 -38.09
C GLN A 434 -41.05 9.47 -37.02
N THR A 435 -41.67 10.00 -35.95
CA THR A 435 -40.93 10.55 -34.82
C THR A 435 -40.72 9.46 -33.78
N CYS A 436 -39.47 9.16 -33.43
CA CYS A 436 -39.15 8.29 -32.30
C CYS A 436 -38.76 9.13 -31.09
N ARG A 437 -39.45 8.93 -29.97
CA ARG A 437 -39.16 9.58 -28.69
C ARG A 437 -38.35 8.66 -27.81
N PHE A 438 -37.16 9.10 -27.48
CA PHE A 438 -36.27 8.45 -26.52
C PHE A 438 -36.47 9.08 -25.14
N ILE A 439 -36.21 8.28 -24.12
CA ILE A 439 -36.24 8.70 -22.71
C ILE A 439 -34.92 8.31 -22.06
N SER A 440 -34.38 9.21 -21.24
CA SER A 440 -33.27 8.93 -20.33
C SER A 440 -33.53 9.48 -18.93
N PHE A 441 -32.85 8.95 -17.92
CA PHE A 441 -32.87 9.49 -16.54
C PHE A 441 -31.45 9.84 -16.10
N PRO A 442 -30.98 11.07 -16.39
CA PRO A 442 -29.67 11.52 -15.93
C PRO A 442 -29.67 11.74 -14.40
N ASN A 443 -28.79 11.04 -13.70
CA ASN A 443 -28.49 11.32 -12.28
C ASN A 443 -27.72 12.62 -12.10
N LEU A 444 -26.95 13.00 -13.12
CA LEU A 444 -26.21 14.26 -13.15
C LEU A 444 -26.28 14.83 -14.57
N ILE A 445 -26.79 16.05 -14.67
CA ILE A 445 -26.77 16.85 -15.89
C ILE A 445 -26.89 18.31 -15.49
N ASN A 446 -26.11 19.19 -16.12
CA ASN A 446 -26.15 20.61 -15.80
C ASN A 446 -27.24 21.33 -16.61
N PRO A 447 -28.34 21.82 -16.00
CA PRO A 447 -29.44 22.45 -16.72
C PRO A 447 -29.06 23.80 -17.38
N SER A 448 -27.95 24.41 -16.98
CA SER A 448 -27.50 25.71 -17.51
C SER A 448 -26.61 25.60 -18.74
N LEU A 449 -26.28 24.38 -19.18
CA LEU A 449 -25.53 24.12 -20.40
C LEU A 449 -26.47 23.68 -21.52
N ALA A 450 -26.12 24.04 -22.75
CA ALA A 450 -26.79 23.47 -23.92
C ALA A 450 -26.31 22.03 -24.10
N HIS A 451 -27.26 21.10 -24.19
CA HIS A 451 -27.00 19.67 -24.42
C HIS A 451 -27.42 19.27 -25.82
N THR A 452 -26.68 18.34 -26.41
CA THR A 452 -26.98 17.68 -27.66
C THR A 452 -27.11 16.19 -27.40
N ILE A 453 -28.19 15.59 -27.91
CA ILE A 453 -28.40 14.14 -27.83
C ILE A 453 -28.31 13.58 -29.25
N LYS A 454 -27.52 12.53 -29.42
CA LYS A 454 -27.38 11.83 -30.70
C LYS A 454 -27.67 10.35 -30.56
N ILE A 455 -28.38 9.82 -31.56
CA ILE A 455 -28.60 8.38 -31.74
C ILE A 455 -27.66 7.89 -32.83
N ASN A 456 -26.92 6.80 -32.58
CA ASN A 456 -25.92 6.27 -33.52
C ASN A 456 -24.90 7.33 -33.98
N HIS A 457 -24.55 8.27 -33.08
CA HIS A 457 -23.60 9.37 -33.28
C HIS A 457 -23.93 10.41 -34.37
N ASP A 458 -24.87 10.12 -35.27
CA ASP A 458 -25.17 10.94 -36.44
C ASP A 458 -26.63 11.41 -36.52
N ILE A 459 -27.54 10.78 -35.78
CA ILE A 459 -28.96 11.15 -35.80
C ILE A 459 -29.25 12.11 -34.65
N ASP A 460 -29.56 13.36 -34.98
CA ASP A 460 -29.90 14.38 -33.99
C ASP A 460 -31.23 14.03 -33.28
N CYS A 461 -31.20 14.04 -31.95
CA CYS A 461 -32.37 13.85 -31.10
C CYS A 461 -32.68 15.17 -30.40
N VAL A 462 -33.71 15.87 -30.88
CA VAL A 462 -34.10 17.20 -30.37
C VAL A 462 -34.72 17.05 -29.00
N ILE A 463 -34.09 17.64 -27.98
CA ILE A 463 -34.59 17.65 -26.60
C ILE A 463 -35.97 18.29 -26.56
N SER A 464 -36.95 17.60 -25.99
CA SER A 464 -38.34 18.04 -25.89
C SER A 464 -38.85 18.17 -24.46
N SER A 465 -37.97 18.06 -23.47
CA SER A 465 -38.29 18.24 -22.06
C SER A 465 -37.31 19.18 -21.37
N THR A 466 -37.62 19.56 -20.14
CA THR A 466 -36.68 20.29 -19.29
C THR A 466 -35.46 19.41 -19.01
N VAL A 467 -34.26 19.98 -19.20
CA VAL A 467 -33.02 19.36 -18.76
C VAL A 467 -32.88 19.62 -17.26
N ALA A 468 -32.89 18.56 -16.46
CA ALA A 468 -32.69 18.64 -15.01
C ALA A 468 -32.14 17.31 -14.48
N PRO A 469 -31.32 17.32 -13.42
CA PRO A 469 -30.89 16.10 -12.76
C PRO A 469 -32.09 15.36 -12.13
N PHE A 470 -32.00 14.04 -12.03
CA PHE A 470 -33.03 13.16 -11.47
C PHE A 470 -34.43 13.37 -12.07
N SER A 471 -34.48 13.75 -13.34
CA SER A 471 -35.71 14.02 -14.08
C SER A 471 -35.72 13.22 -15.38
N LEU A 472 -36.92 12.91 -15.91
CA LEU A 472 -37.05 12.25 -17.20
C LEU A 472 -36.66 13.24 -18.32
N LEU A 473 -35.66 12.87 -19.10
CA LEU A 473 -35.18 13.62 -20.26
C LEU A 473 -35.72 12.96 -21.53
N PHE A 474 -36.56 13.69 -22.26
CA PHE A 474 -37.14 13.25 -23.52
C PHE A 474 -36.46 13.94 -24.70
N CYS A 475 -36.21 13.18 -25.76
CA CYS A 475 -35.80 13.76 -27.04
C CYS A 475 -36.48 13.04 -28.20
N ASN A 476 -36.67 13.75 -29.30
CA ASN A 476 -37.37 13.27 -30.48
C ASN A 476 -36.40 13.29 -31.68
N THR A 477 -36.35 12.18 -32.41
CA THR A 477 -35.74 12.11 -33.74
C THR A 477 -36.82 12.30 -34.80
N THR A 478 -36.53 12.99 -35.90
CA THR A 478 -37.46 13.17 -37.03
C THR A 478 -36.82 12.69 -38.32
N GLY A 479 -37.64 12.16 -39.25
CA GLY A 479 -37.16 11.72 -40.57
C GLY A 479 -36.31 10.44 -40.57
N HIS A 480 -36.20 9.75 -39.43
CA HIS A 480 -35.49 8.48 -39.30
C HIS A 480 -36.39 7.40 -38.73
N SER A 481 -36.42 6.23 -39.38
CA SER A 481 -37.10 5.04 -38.89
C SER A 481 -36.11 4.07 -38.27
N PHE A 482 -36.48 3.51 -37.11
CA PHE A 482 -35.72 2.46 -36.45
C PHE A 482 -36.44 1.12 -36.62
N SER A 483 -35.68 0.06 -36.90
CA SER A 483 -36.24 -1.28 -37.03
C SER A 483 -36.40 -1.94 -35.66
N PRO A 484 -37.45 -2.73 -35.43
CA PRO A 484 -37.57 -3.50 -34.19
C PRO A 484 -36.40 -4.49 -34.06
N GLY A 485 -35.81 -4.58 -32.86
CA GLY A 485 -34.59 -5.36 -32.59
C GLY A 485 -33.28 -4.64 -32.94
N GLN A 486 -33.33 -3.44 -33.53
CA GLN A 486 -32.13 -2.67 -33.83
C GLN A 486 -31.44 -2.23 -32.54
N ASN A 487 -30.14 -2.50 -32.42
CA ASN A 487 -29.31 -1.93 -31.35
C ASN A 487 -28.93 -0.50 -31.76
N VAL A 488 -29.13 0.46 -30.86
CA VAL A 488 -28.78 1.86 -31.08
C VAL A 488 -27.90 2.38 -29.96
N THR A 489 -26.98 3.28 -30.30
CA THR A 489 -26.21 4.05 -29.31
C THR A 489 -26.93 5.35 -29.00
N TYR A 490 -26.93 5.73 -27.73
CA TYR A 490 -27.51 6.96 -27.22
C TYR A 490 -26.40 7.73 -26.50
N THR A 491 -26.13 8.95 -26.97
CA THR A 491 -25.05 9.80 -26.45
C THR A 491 -25.61 11.16 -26.08
N ILE A 492 -25.33 11.64 -24.88
CA ILE A 492 -25.60 13.02 -24.47
C ILE A 492 -24.25 13.76 -24.36
N SER A 493 -24.18 14.96 -24.90
CA SER A 493 -22.99 15.81 -24.84
C SER A 493 -23.35 17.25 -24.59
N ASN A 494 -22.37 18.03 -24.16
CA ASN A 494 -22.40 19.50 -24.15
C ASN A 494 -21.07 20.02 -24.71
N ALA A 495 -20.85 21.34 -24.68
CA ALA A 495 -19.65 21.97 -25.22
C ALA A 495 -18.33 21.53 -24.57
N HIS A 496 -18.38 20.92 -23.39
CA HIS A 496 -17.21 20.57 -22.57
C HIS A 496 -17.06 19.07 -22.30
N TYR A 497 -18.12 18.29 -22.45
CA TYR A 497 -18.15 16.88 -22.05
C TYR A 497 -19.07 16.05 -22.93
N THR A 498 -18.65 14.82 -23.24
CA THR A 498 -19.45 13.80 -23.93
C THR A 498 -19.62 12.61 -23.00
N SER A 499 -20.87 12.20 -22.75
CA SER A 499 -21.16 11.03 -21.93
C SER A 499 -20.67 9.75 -22.60
N VAL A 500 -20.46 8.71 -21.80
CA VAL A 500 -20.25 7.35 -22.33
C VAL A 500 -21.50 6.90 -23.08
N ASP A 501 -21.30 6.25 -24.23
CA ASP A 501 -22.37 5.67 -25.03
C ASP A 501 -23.23 4.71 -24.20
N ARG A 502 -24.55 4.83 -24.35
CA ARG A 502 -25.52 3.87 -23.83
C ARG A 502 -26.13 3.08 -24.98
N TYR A 503 -26.20 1.77 -24.80
CA TYR A 503 -26.74 0.85 -25.79
C TYR A 503 -28.16 0.48 -25.39
N MET A 504 -29.06 0.47 -26.35
CA MET A 504 -30.44 0.00 -26.15
C MET A 504 -30.94 -0.71 -27.40
N ILE A 505 -31.79 -1.71 -27.20
CA ILE A 505 -32.45 -2.42 -28.29
C ILE A 505 -33.82 -1.78 -28.48
N ILE A 506 -34.13 -1.38 -29.71
CA ILE A 506 -35.45 -0.92 -30.10
C ILE A 506 -36.44 -2.08 -29.89
N PRO A 507 -37.42 -1.96 -28.98
CA PRO A 507 -38.28 -3.09 -28.64
C PRO A 507 -39.08 -3.58 -29.83
N CYS A 508 -39.29 -4.90 -29.92
CA CYS A 508 -40.00 -5.55 -31.04
C CYS A 508 -41.48 -5.18 -31.14
N ASN A 509 -42.06 -4.65 -30.06
CA ASN A 509 -43.49 -4.34 -29.99
C ASN A 509 -43.70 -2.84 -30.11
N TYR A 510 -44.22 -2.41 -31.27
CA TYR A 510 -44.91 -1.14 -31.36
C TYR A 510 -46.07 -1.18 -30.34
N LEU A 511 -46.13 -0.23 -29.42
CA LEU A 511 -47.39 0.08 -28.75
C LEU A 511 -48.30 0.76 -29.79
N ILE A 512 -48.81 -0.03 -30.74
CA ILE A 512 -49.89 0.39 -31.63
C ILE A 512 -51.12 0.47 -30.73
N ASN A 513 -51.40 1.64 -30.17
CA ASN A 513 -52.67 1.98 -29.54
C ASN A 513 -53.24 0.96 -28.54
N THR A 514 -52.73 0.92 -27.31
CA THR A 514 -53.60 0.50 -26.19
C THR A 514 -54.57 1.64 -25.85
N TYR A 515 -55.76 1.53 -26.46
CA TYR A 515 -57.05 2.14 -26.14
C TYR A 515 -57.24 3.66 -26.27
N ILE A 516 -57.86 4.04 -27.39
CA ILE A 516 -58.75 5.20 -27.49
C ILE A 516 -59.91 4.94 -26.51
N TYR A 517 -59.98 5.67 -25.40
CA TYR A 517 -61.26 5.89 -24.72
C TYR A 517 -61.94 7.07 -25.44
N ILE A 518 -62.94 6.75 -26.25
CA ILE A 518 -64.01 7.70 -26.54
C ILE A 518 -64.94 7.64 -25.32
N ASN A 519 -64.98 8.72 -24.55
CA ASN A 519 -66.18 9.21 -23.87
C ASN A 519 -66.09 10.72 -23.75
#